data_AF-A0A7X8MJF2-F1
#
_entry.id   AF-A0A7X8MJF2-F1
#
_cell.length_a   1.000
_cell.length_b   1.000
_cell.length_c   1.000
_cell.angle_alpha   90.00
_cell.angle_beta   90.00
_cell.angle_gamma   90.00
#
_symmetry.space_group_name_H-M   'P 1'
#
loop_
_entity.id
_entity.type
_entity.pdbx_description
1 polymer ?
#
loop_
_entity_poly.entity_id
_entity_poly.type
_entity_poly.pdbx_seq_one_letter_code
_entity_poly.pdbx_strand_id
1 'polypeptide(L)'
;MKVYLNGQEMAFQEGGYQYVFVKPYQKHIEDTVERPQGKMHLQMYDNGVQIRTLVTEKEVNTIINRDIVVDQVNKKIYILEPDTQYVREDDGSIRLVDQ
;
A
#
# COMPACT_ATOMS: atom_id res chain seq x y z
N MET A 1 1.03 18.47 -3.46
CA MET A 1 1.46 17.33 -2.63
C MET A 1 1.49 16.09 -3.52
N LYS A 2 2.67 15.50 -3.76
CA LYS A 2 2.80 14.27 -4.56
C LYS A 2 2.65 13.03 -3.67
N VAL A 3 2.21 11.91 -4.22
CA VAL A 3 2.05 10.65 -3.48
C VAL A 3 2.85 9.56 -4.16
N TYR A 4 3.67 8.87 -3.39
CA TYR A 4 4.49 7.75 -3.85
C TYR A 4 4.17 6.50 -3.04
N LEU A 5 4.10 5.37 -3.72
CA LEU A 5 3.90 4.04 -3.12
C LEU A 5 4.93 3.08 -3.71
N ASN A 6 5.79 2.50 -2.87
CA ASN A 6 6.93 1.67 -3.29
C ASN A 6 7.77 2.30 -4.41
N GLY A 7 7.93 3.61 -4.38
CA GLY A 7 8.68 4.38 -5.39
C GLY A 7 7.91 4.74 -6.66
N GLN A 8 6.68 4.26 -6.84
CA GLN A 8 5.80 4.63 -7.96
C GLN A 8 4.95 5.86 -7.60
N GLU A 9 4.89 6.86 -8.49
CA GLU A 9 3.97 7.99 -8.34
C GLU A 9 2.51 7.55 -8.51
N MET A 10 1.67 7.93 -7.57
CA MET A 10 0.27 7.52 -7.50
C MET A 10 -0.64 8.66 -7.96
N ALA A 11 -1.61 8.34 -8.81
CA ALA A 11 -2.68 9.26 -9.15
C ALA A 11 -3.61 9.48 -7.94
N PHE A 12 -3.93 10.73 -7.65
CA PHE A 12 -4.93 11.07 -6.64
C PHE A 12 -6.29 10.48 -7.04
N GLN A 13 -6.95 9.83 -6.08
CA GLN A 13 -8.29 9.29 -6.22
C GLN A 13 -9.12 9.75 -5.03
N GLU A 14 -10.31 10.30 -5.29
CA GLU A 14 -11.22 10.69 -4.22
C GLU A 14 -11.62 9.46 -3.39
N GLY A 15 -11.52 9.57 -2.06
CA GLY A 15 -11.69 8.45 -1.13
C GLY A 15 -10.43 7.61 -0.88
N GLY A 16 -9.33 7.86 -1.61
CA GLY A 16 -8.07 7.14 -1.48
C GLY A 16 -8.12 5.71 -2.03
N TYR A 17 -7.10 4.91 -1.68
CA TYR A 17 -7.01 3.50 -2.01
C TYR A 17 -7.13 2.65 -0.75
N GLN A 18 -7.76 1.49 -0.87
CA GLN A 18 -7.87 0.50 0.20
C GLN A 18 -6.72 -0.52 0.11
N TYR A 19 -6.01 -0.76 1.22
CA TYR A 19 -5.10 -1.89 1.32
C TYR A 19 -5.88 -3.20 1.44
N VAL A 20 -5.54 -4.17 0.59
CA VAL A 20 -6.10 -5.53 0.60
C VAL A 20 -4.96 -6.51 0.85
N PHE A 21 -5.04 -7.21 1.99
CA PHE A 21 -4.01 -8.16 2.40
C PHE A 21 -4.37 -9.55 1.89
N VAL A 22 -3.53 -10.13 1.03
CA VAL A 22 -3.74 -11.49 0.51
C VAL A 22 -3.65 -12.50 1.66
N LYS A 23 -2.62 -12.36 2.50
CA LYS A 23 -2.52 -13.09 3.76
C LYS A 23 -3.20 -12.31 4.88
N PRO A 24 -4.22 -12.87 5.56
CA PRO A 24 -4.92 -12.17 6.62
C PRO A 24 -3.99 -11.88 7.81
N TYR A 25 -4.28 -10.80 8.52
CA TYR A 25 -3.68 -10.44 9.81
C TYR A 25 -4.79 -10.36 10.86
N GLN A 26 -4.46 -10.52 12.14
CA GLN A 26 -5.42 -10.34 13.23
C GLN A 26 -5.12 -9.09 14.04
N LYS A 27 -3.84 -8.78 14.20
CA LYS A 27 -3.36 -7.67 15.00
C LYS A 27 -2.43 -6.81 14.16
N HIS A 28 -2.46 -5.53 14.48
CA HIS A 28 -1.46 -4.59 14.03
C HIS A 28 -1.20 -3.58 15.15
N ILE A 29 -0.02 -2.98 15.09
CA ILE A 29 0.34 -1.82 15.90
C ILE A 29 0.62 -0.66 14.98
N GLU A 30 0.25 0.53 15.44
CA GLU A 30 0.50 1.79 14.74
C GLU A 30 1.29 2.72 15.66
N ASP A 31 2.26 3.41 15.08
CA ASP A 31 3.04 4.44 15.75
C ASP A 31 3.26 5.64 14.83
N THR A 32 3.43 6.82 15.41
CA THR A 32 3.72 8.06 14.68
C THR A 32 4.92 8.74 15.32
N VAL A 33 5.96 8.93 14.52
CA VAL A 33 7.22 9.57 14.92
C VAL A 33 7.38 10.89 14.18
N GLU A 34 7.51 11.99 14.92
CA GLU A 34 7.87 13.30 14.37
C GLU A 34 9.29 13.25 13.77
N ARG A 35 9.47 13.85 12.60
CA ARG A 35 10.74 13.96 11.89
C ARG A 35 11.01 15.43 11.55
N PRO A 36 12.28 15.84 11.35
CA PRO A 36 12.58 17.23 11.00
C PRO A 36 11.86 17.74 9.74
N GLN A 37 11.49 16.84 8.83
CA GLN A 37 10.85 17.17 7.55
C GLN A 37 9.34 16.83 7.50
N GLY A 38 8.75 16.34 8.59
CA GLY A 38 7.35 15.92 8.62
C GLY A 38 7.07 14.81 9.63
N LYS A 39 6.12 13.92 9.32
CA LYS A 39 5.66 12.84 10.21
C LYS A 39 5.86 11.49 9.57
N MET A 40 6.42 10.54 10.32
CA MET A 40 6.54 9.15 9.91
C MET A 40 5.47 8.33 10.61
N HIS A 41 4.57 7.72 9.86
CA HIS A 41 3.61 6.73 10.34
C HIS A 41 4.17 5.33 10.09
N LEU A 42 4.15 4.50 11.11
CA LEU A 42 4.66 3.13 11.09
C LEU A 42 3.51 2.19 11.45
N GLN A 43 3.24 1.22 10.58
CA GLN A 43 2.24 0.18 10.83
C GLN A 43 2.92 -1.18 10.70
N MET A 44 2.79 -2.03 11.72
CA MET A 44 3.38 -3.36 11.77
C MET A 44 2.28 -4.38 12.02
N TYR A 45 2.17 -5.37 11.14
CA TYR A 45 1.12 -6.38 11.14
C TYR A 45 1.69 -7.74 11.55
N ASP A 46 0.89 -8.57 12.23
CA ASP A 46 1.30 -9.89 12.71
C ASP A 46 1.55 -10.93 11.59
N ASN A 47 1.06 -10.67 10.37
CA ASN A 47 1.39 -11.43 9.17
C ASN A 47 2.78 -11.06 8.57
N GLY A 48 3.52 -10.14 9.20
CA GLY A 48 4.85 -9.70 8.79
C GLY A 48 4.87 -8.55 7.77
N VAL A 49 3.71 -8.00 7.41
CA VAL A 49 3.62 -6.77 6.62
C VAL A 49 4.02 -5.57 7.48
N GLN A 50 4.76 -4.64 6.88
CA GLN A 50 5.14 -3.36 7.46
C GLN A 50 4.87 -2.28 6.43
N ILE A 51 4.13 -1.24 6.85
CA ILE A 51 3.82 -0.07 6.03
C ILE A 51 4.44 1.14 6.73
N ARG A 52 5.26 1.90 5.99
CA ARG A 52 5.93 3.09 6.50
C ARG A 52 5.59 4.27 5.60
N THR A 53 4.97 5.29 6.17
CA THR A 53 4.51 6.46 5.41
C THR A 53 5.16 7.72 5.97
N LEU A 54 6.01 8.37 5.18
CA LEU A 54 6.54 9.68 5.48
C LEU A 54 5.64 10.74 4.83
N VAL A 55 5.04 11.59 5.66
CA VAL A 55 4.23 12.73 5.23
C VAL A 55 5.05 14.00 5.44
N THR A 56 5.32 14.73 4.36
CA THR A 56 5.99 16.04 4.37
C THR A 56 5.05 17.10 3.77
N GLU A 57 5.45 18.37 3.76
CA GLU A 57 4.68 19.42 3.10
C GLU A 57 4.57 19.24 1.57
N LYS A 58 5.55 18.56 0.95
CA LYS A 58 5.67 18.45 -0.51
C LYS A 58 5.14 17.11 -1.03
N GLU A 59 5.36 16.05 -0.27
CA GLU A 59 5.06 14.67 -0.67
C GLU A 59 4.66 13.76 0.48
N VAL A 60 3.90 12.73 0.12
CA VAL A 60 3.62 11.55 0.93
C VAL A 60 4.34 10.37 0.28
N ASN A 61 5.20 9.68 1.02
CA ASN A 61 5.98 8.55 0.52
C ASN A 61 5.72 7.32 1.38
N THR A 62 5.11 6.30 0.78
CA THR A 62 4.77 5.04 1.43
C THR A 62 5.65 3.92 0.92
N ILE A 63 6.23 3.14 1.84
CA ILE A 63 6.98 1.92 1.55
C ILE A 63 6.35 0.75 2.30
N ILE A 64 6.03 -0.31 1.57
CA ILE A 64 5.50 -1.58 2.04
C ILE A 64 6.56 -2.66 1.81
N ASN A 65 6.87 -3.47 2.82
CA ASN A 65 7.87 -4.56 2.73
C ASN A 65 7.35 -5.82 2.00
N ARG A 66 6.56 -5.63 0.95
CA ARG A 66 5.96 -6.66 0.10
C ARG A 66 5.84 -6.13 -1.32
N ASP A 67 5.74 -7.06 -2.26
CA ASP A 67 5.24 -6.72 -3.58
C ASP A 67 3.78 -6.29 -3.49
N ILE A 68 3.43 -5.37 -4.37
CA ILE A 68 2.08 -4.82 -4.44
C ILE A 68 1.62 -4.76 -5.89
N VAL A 69 0.30 -4.77 -6.06
CA VAL A 69 -0.32 -4.40 -7.33
C VAL A 69 -1.44 -3.40 -7.06
N VAL A 70 -1.48 -2.36 -7.88
CA VAL A 70 -2.46 -1.28 -7.79
C VAL A 70 -3.57 -1.53 -8.82
N ASP A 71 -4.78 -1.68 -8.32
CA ASP A 71 -6.02 -1.63 -9.07
C ASP A 71 -6.61 -0.22 -8.96
N GLN A 72 -6.42 0.57 -10.00
CA GLN A 72 -6.90 1.95 -10.04
C GLN A 72 -8.42 2.03 -10.25
N VAL A 73 -9.01 1.05 -10.92
CA VAL A 73 -10.45 0.99 -11.23
C VAL A 73 -11.24 0.78 -9.94
N ASN A 74 -10.82 -0.19 -9.14
CA ASN A 74 -11.48 -0.54 -7.89
C ASN A 74 -10.90 0.17 -6.66
N LYS A 75 -9.88 1.03 -6.85
CA LYS A 75 -9.17 1.77 -5.80
C LYS A 75 -8.59 0.83 -4.72
N LYS A 76 -7.96 -0.27 -5.15
CA LYS A 76 -7.35 -1.28 -4.27
C LYS A 76 -5.85 -1.36 -4.46
N ILE A 77 -5.12 -1.55 -3.37
CA ILE A 77 -3.71 -1.88 -3.35
C ILE A 77 -3.61 -3.27 -2.73
N TYR A 78 -3.34 -4.28 -3.54
CA TYR A 78 -3.18 -5.65 -3.07
C TYR A 78 -1.74 -5.82 -2.57
N ILE A 79 -1.60 -6.30 -1.33
CA ILE A 79 -0.33 -6.63 -0.69
C ILE A 79 -0.14 -8.14 -0.86
N LEU A 80 0.82 -8.50 -1.71
CA LEU A 80 0.99 -9.85 -2.24
C LEU A 80 1.87 -10.73 -1.33
N GLU A 81 1.59 -12.02 -1.34
CA GLU A 81 2.55 -13.05 -0.89
C GLU A 81 3.47 -13.44 -2.07
N PRO A 82 4.65 -14.03 -1.82
CA PRO A 82 5.66 -14.28 -2.87
C PRO A 82 5.18 -15.13 -4.05
N ASP A 83 4.18 -15.96 -3.84
CA ASP A 83 3.59 -16.88 -4.80
C ASP A 83 2.21 -16.44 -5.31
N THR A 84 1.77 -15.24 -4.94
CA THR A 84 0.50 -14.70 -5.41
C THR A 84 0.60 -14.34 -6.89
N GLN A 85 -0.29 -14.92 -7.69
CA GLN A 85 -0.44 -14.57 -9.10
C GLN A 85 -1.64 -13.63 -9.29
N TYR A 86 -1.54 -12.76 -10.28
CA TYR A 86 -2.63 -11.85 -10.64
C TYR A 86 -2.67 -11.64 -12.15
N VAL A 87 -3.86 -11.28 -12.64
CA VAL A 87 -4.10 -10.88 -14.03
C VAL A 87 -4.58 -9.43 -14.01
N ARG A 88 -4.06 -8.63 -14.95
CA ARG A 88 -4.62 -7.32 -15.27
C ARG A 88 -5.61 -7.52 -16.40
N GLU A 89 -6.88 -7.23 -16.12
CA GLU A 89 -7.98 -7.38 -17.06
C GLU A 89 -7.98 -6.24 -18.09
N ASP A 90 -8.72 -6.39 -19.19
CA ASP A 90 -8.77 -5.41 -20.28
C ASP A 90 -9.30 -4.03 -19.84
N ASP A 91 -10.13 -3.99 -18.80
CA ASP A 91 -10.65 -2.76 -18.20
C ASP A 91 -9.65 -2.08 -17.23
N GLY A 92 -8.50 -2.70 -17.00
CA GLY A 92 -7.45 -2.22 -16.09
C GLY A 92 -7.62 -2.64 -14.63
N SER A 93 -8.69 -3.37 -14.29
CA SER A 93 -8.87 -3.96 -12.97
C SER A 93 -7.91 -5.13 -12.73
N ILE A 94 -7.74 -5.51 -11.47
CA ILE A 94 -6.86 -6.61 -11.07
C ILE A 94 -7.68 -7.74 -10.49
N ARG A 95 -7.45 -8.94 -11.01
CA ARG A 95 -7.97 -10.19 -10.43
C ARG A 95 -6.82 -11.03 -9.90
N LEU A 96 -6.92 -11.42 -8.63
CA LEU A 96 -6.03 -12.43 -8.05
C LEU A 96 -6.40 -13.80 -8.61
N VAL A 97 -5.38 -14.60 -8.93
CA VAL A 97 -5.59 -16.00 -9.35
C VAL A 97 -5.43 -16.85 -8.09
N ASP A 98 -6.53 -17.47 -7.65
CA ASP A 98 -6.49 -18.44 -6.57
C ASP A 98 -5.63 -19.64 -7.02
N GLN A 99 -4.77 -20.14 -6.12
CA GLN A 99 -4.00 -21.36 -6.33
C GLN A 99 -4.87 -22.61 -6.12
#